data_AF-A0A9P6G8Y2-F1
#
_entry.id   AF-A0A9P6G8Y2-F1
#
_cell.length_a   1.000
_cell.length_b   1.000
_cell.length_c   1.000
_cell.angle_alpha   90.00
_cell.angle_beta   90.00
_cell.angle_gamma   90.00
#
_symmetry.space_group_name_H-M   'P 1'
#
loop_
_entity.id
_entity.type
_entity.pdbx_description
1 polymer ?
#
loop_
_entity_poly.entity_id
_entity_poly.type
_entity_poly.pdbx_seq_one_letter_code
_entity_poly.pdbx_strand_id
1 'polypeptide(L)'
;MEQERFLTRLTNAYQQEVREALSGNYDAELEGDSLLKLRMHIRKLGDSFAECMARSGHAKKFQAVQGAIDTEFARSNGDEGDIMESMRDLYRESRGAELPGTINPRVLENMFRQQSSPLKSFANDYIERINAAVHEFNETTHASLIPDENLREKLKAKLCSKQNSTFREANEQVIKILYGERGGTLQTVNHYFADTLNAIREERMLPRLKAAGLDDDAFRLNITEVVKTVHLSNENQAVNDIHDLLKAYYKLAIKLFAENVVLQVTERCLQDNDGPVKILSPEMVRNLQDDDLTDIASENFATSSIRNELTIRFEQLQKALEIAKQATI
;
A
#
# COMPACT_ATOMS: atom_id res chain seq x y z
N MET A 1 18.64 -36.97 7.74
CA MET A 1 18.90 -37.12 6.28
C MET A 1 17.62 -37.24 5.44
N GLU A 2 16.71 -38.19 5.69
CA GLU A 2 15.50 -38.33 4.84
C GLU A 2 14.49 -37.19 5.01
N GLN A 3 14.22 -36.78 6.26
CA GLN A 3 13.36 -35.63 6.60
C GLN A 3 13.88 -34.30 6.04
N GLU A 4 15.18 -34.04 6.20
CA GLU A 4 15.86 -32.85 5.66
C GLU A 4 15.77 -32.78 4.13
N ARG A 5 15.93 -33.92 3.44
CA ARG A 5 15.78 -34.02 1.98
C ARG A 5 14.33 -33.76 1.54
N PHE A 6 13.35 -34.26 2.30
CA PHE A 6 11.94 -33.99 2.05
C PHE A 6 11.62 -32.49 2.20
N LEU A 7 11.97 -31.89 3.33
CA LEU A 7 11.76 -30.46 3.59
C LEU A 7 12.47 -29.59 2.56
N THR A 8 13.68 -29.96 2.14
CA THR A 8 14.40 -29.23 1.08
C THR A 8 13.68 -29.29 -0.26
N ARG A 9 13.08 -30.42 -0.64
CA ARG A 9 12.29 -30.50 -1.88
C ARG A 9 11.02 -29.66 -1.79
N LEU A 10 10.34 -29.73 -0.65
CA LEU A 10 9.15 -28.94 -0.37
C LEU A 10 9.42 -27.43 -0.45
N THR A 11 10.48 -26.95 0.20
CA THR A 11 10.83 -25.53 0.16
C THR A 11 11.24 -25.06 -1.23
N ASN A 12 11.94 -25.89 -2.01
CA ASN A 12 12.25 -25.56 -3.40
C ASN A 12 10.99 -25.44 -4.28
N ALA A 13 10.01 -26.33 -4.10
CA ALA A 13 8.73 -26.25 -4.81
C ALA A 13 7.96 -24.98 -4.40
N TYR A 14 7.84 -24.73 -3.10
CA TYR A 14 7.22 -23.51 -2.58
C TYR A 14 7.88 -22.24 -3.13
N GLN A 15 9.21 -22.18 -3.13
CA GLN A 15 9.92 -21.02 -3.67
C GLN A 15 9.70 -20.84 -5.18
N GLN A 16 9.44 -21.91 -5.94
CA GLN A 16 9.08 -21.78 -7.34
C GLN A 16 7.69 -21.14 -7.50
N GLU A 17 6.69 -21.61 -6.75
CA GLU A 17 5.35 -21.00 -6.71
C GLU A 17 5.40 -19.52 -6.33
N VAL A 18 6.19 -19.18 -5.30
CA VAL A 18 6.40 -17.78 -4.89
C VAL A 18 7.02 -16.94 -6.01
N ARG A 19 8.01 -17.47 -6.74
CA ARG A 19 8.64 -16.75 -7.86
C ARG A 19 7.65 -16.48 -8.97
N GLU A 20 6.83 -17.45 -9.35
CA GLU A 20 5.80 -17.31 -10.37
C GLU A 20 4.72 -16.32 -9.93
N ALA A 21 4.22 -16.48 -8.70
CA ALA A 21 3.21 -15.62 -8.11
C ALA A 21 3.66 -14.16 -7.98
N LEU A 22 4.91 -13.91 -7.60
CA LEU A 22 5.49 -12.56 -7.48
C LEU A 22 5.93 -11.97 -8.83
N SER A 23 6.28 -12.77 -9.82
CA SER A 23 6.61 -12.28 -11.17
C SER A 23 5.37 -12.00 -12.02
N GLY A 24 4.22 -12.54 -11.63
CA GLY A 24 2.98 -12.43 -12.38
C GLY A 24 2.88 -13.41 -13.55
N ASN A 25 3.78 -14.40 -13.61
CA ASN A 25 3.77 -15.46 -14.61
C ASN A 25 2.92 -16.62 -14.11
N TYR A 26 1.60 -16.46 -14.20
CA TYR A 26 0.64 -17.45 -13.71
C TYR A 26 0.40 -18.57 -14.73
N ASP A 27 0.00 -19.73 -14.22
CA ASP A 27 -0.61 -20.76 -15.05
C ASP A 27 -1.91 -20.21 -15.70
N ALA A 28 -2.06 -20.48 -16.99
CA ALA A 28 -3.18 -20.03 -17.81
C ALA A 28 -4.52 -20.68 -17.37
N GLU A 29 -4.46 -21.83 -16.69
CA GLU A 29 -5.65 -22.54 -16.21
C GLU A 29 -6.21 -21.95 -14.91
N LEU A 30 -5.47 -21.07 -14.23
CA LEU A 30 -5.93 -20.46 -12.98
C LEU A 30 -7.11 -19.51 -13.22
N GLU A 31 -8.14 -19.64 -12.39
CA GLU A 31 -9.28 -18.72 -12.34
C GLU A 31 -8.85 -17.26 -12.10
N GLY A 32 -9.67 -16.31 -12.53
CA GLY A 32 -9.33 -14.89 -12.52
C GLY A 32 -9.04 -14.31 -11.13
N ASP A 33 -9.71 -14.81 -10.11
CA ASP A 33 -9.64 -14.39 -8.71
C ASP A 33 -8.83 -15.35 -7.82
N SER A 34 -8.20 -16.37 -8.40
CA SER A 34 -7.37 -17.33 -7.68
C SER A 34 -6.38 -16.64 -6.74
N LEU A 35 -6.29 -17.13 -5.49
CA LEU A 35 -5.38 -16.62 -4.47
C LEU A 35 -3.90 -16.83 -4.84
N LEU A 36 -3.62 -17.76 -5.76
CA LEU A 36 -2.28 -17.99 -6.31
C LEU A 36 -1.80 -16.83 -7.21
N LYS A 37 -2.71 -15.96 -7.66
CA LYS A 37 -2.36 -14.76 -8.44
C LYS A 37 -1.93 -13.59 -7.55
N LEU A 38 -0.99 -13.83 -6.65
CA LEU A 38 -0.60 -12.88 -5.59
C LEU A 38 -0.21 -11.49 -6.15
N ARG A 39 0.66 -11.42 -7.16
CA ARG A 39 1.06 -10.13 -7.77
C ARG A 39 -0.13 -9.31 -8.31
N MET A 40 -1.15 -9.96 -8.86
CA MET A 40 -2.35 -9.32 -9.38
C MET A 40 -3.17 -8.73 -8.24
N HIS A 41 -3.39 -9.50 -7.17
CA HIS A 41 -4.10 -9.01 -5.98
C HIS A 41 -3.38 -7.84 -5.32
N ILE A 42 -2.05 -7.92 -5.18
CA ILE A 42 -1.23 -6.82 -4.63
C ILE A 42 -1.35 -5.56 -5.50
N ARG A 43 -1.27 -5.70 -6.83
CA ARG A 43 -1.44 -4.57 -7.76
C ARG A 43 -2.83 -3.96 -7.62
N LYS A 44 -3.89 -4.77 -7.60
CA LYS A 44 -5.27 -4.32 -7.42
C LYS A 44 -5.46 -3.59 -6.09
N LEU A 45 -4.85 -4.07 -5.02
CA LEU A 45 -4.86 -3.40 -3.71
C LEU A 45 -4.12 -2.06 -3.76
N GLY A 46 -2.97 -1.99 -4.44
CA GLY A 46 -2.21 -0.75 -4.63
C GLY A 46 -2.98 0.30 -5.43
N ASP A 47 -3.63 -0.11 -6.52
CA ASP A 47 -4.47 0.76 -7.35
C ASP A 47 -5.65 1.30 -6.52
N SER A 48 -6.35 0.41 -5.80
CA SER A 48 -7.45 0.81 -4.91
C SER A 48 -6.99 1.76 -3.80
N PHE A 49 -5.81 1.53 -3.22
CA PHE A 49 -5.24 2.40 -2.20
C PHE A 49 -4.94 3.79 -2.76
N ALA A 50 -4.30 3.88 -3.93
CA ALA A 50 -4.02 5.16 -4.58
C ALA A 50 -5.32 5.93 -4.90
N GLU A 51 -6.36 5.25 -5.39
CA GLU A 51 -7.67 5.85 -5.63
C GLU A 51 -8.34 6.35 -4.33
N CYS A 52 -8.30 5.54 -3.26
CA CYS A 52 -8.84 5.94 -1.95
C CYS A 52 -8.12 7.17 -1.41
N MET A 53 -6.79 7.21 -1.54
CA MET A 53 -5.97 8.33 -1.08
C MET A 53 -6.27 9.61 -1.86
N ALA A 54 -6.40 9.52 -3.18
CA ALA A 54 -6.75 10.67 -4.01
C ALA A 54 -8.15 11.23 -3.67
N ARG A 55 -9.15 10.35 -3.54
CA ARG A 55 -10.55 10.75 -3.32
C ARG A 55 -10.89 11.12 -1.88
N SER A 56 -10.25 10.47 -0.90
CA SER A 56 -10.70 10.51 0.49
C SER A 56 -9.58 10.71 1.52
N GLY A 57 -8.31 10.83 1.10
CA GLY A 57 -7.19 11.03 2.01
C GLY A 57 -7.16 12.41 2.69
N HIS A 58 -8.04 13.32 2.30
CA HIS A 58 -8.08 14.69 2.83
C HIS A 58 -9.09 14.82 3.97
N ALA A 59 -8.81 15.72 4.91
CA ALA A 59 -9.71 15.99 6.04
C ALA A 59 -10.89 16.90 5.66
N LYS A 60 -10.65 17.93 4.83
CA LYS A 60 -11.65 18.90 4.34
C LYS A 60 -11.61 19.01 2.82
N LYS A 61 -12.74 19.17 2.14
CA LYS A 61 -12.80 19.31 0.68
C LYS A 61 -12.13 20.61 0.24
N PHE A 62 -11.28 20.51 -0.78
CA PHE A 62 -10.77 21.71 -1.45
C PHE A 62 -11.88 22.37 -2.28
N GLN A 63 -11.79 23.68 -2.42
CA GLN A 63 -12.72 24.44 -3.23
C GLN A 63 -12.14 24.69 -4.63
N ALA A 64 -13.02 24.70 -5.62
CA ALA A 64 -12.80 25.24 -6.94
C ALA A 64 -13.18 26.73 -6.96
N VAL A 65 -13.47 27.26 -8.14
CA VAL A 65 -13.84 28.68 -8.31
C VAL A 65 -15.20 28.97 -7.67
N GLN A 66 -15.37 30.20 -7.16
CA GLN A 66 -16.63 30.72 -6.60
C GLN A 66 -17.20 29.92 -5.41
N GLY A 67 -16.36 29.19 -4.68
CA GLY A 67 -16.77 28.44 -3.49
C GLY A 67 -17.44 27.10 -3.80
N ALA A 68 -17.46 26.67 -5.08
CA ALA A 68 -17.85 25.31 -5.43
C ALA A 68 -16.84 24.30 -4.87
N ILE A 69 -17.31 23.09 -4.54
CA ILE A 69 -16.41 21.98 -4.18
C ILE A 69 -15.66 21.55 -5.44
N ASP A 70 -14.36 21.34 -5.30
CA ASP A 70 -13.57 20.74 -6.38
C ASP A 70 -13.99 19.28 -6.59
N THR A 71 -14.35 18.94 -7.82
CA THR A 71 -14.78 17.59 -8.23
C THR A 71 -13.73 16.50 -7.96
N GLU A 72 -12.43 16.82 -7.99
CA GLU A 72 -11.35 15.88 -7.66
C GLU A 72 -11.36 15.49 -6.17
N PHE A 73 -11.87 16.38 -5.33
CA PHE A 73 -11.96 16.19 -3.88
C PHE A 73 -13.40 15.96 -3.40
N ALA A 74 -14.37 15.82 -4.31
CA ALA A 74 -15.76 15.63 -3.94
C ALA A 74 -16.00 14.22 -3.35
N ARG A 75 -16.66 14.17 -2.18
CA ARG A 75 -17.10 12.93 -1.53
C ARG A 75 -18.43 13.09 -0.80
N SER A 76 -19.21 12.01 -0.70
CA SER A 76 -20.62 12.08 -0.27
C SER A 76 -20.84 12.46 1.20
N ASN A 77 -19.92 12.14 2.11
CA ASN A 77 -20.05 12.39 3.56
C ASN A 77 -18.73 12.88 4.19
N GLY A 78 -18.81 13.50 5.37
CA GLY A 78 -17.69 13.50 6.34
C GLY A 78 -16.87 14.78 6.52
N ASP A 79 -17.39 15.96 6.21
CA ASP A 79 -16.66 17.21 6.46
C ASP A 79 -17.31 18.04 7.56
N GLU A 80 -16.52 18.35 8.59
CA GLU A 80 -16.82 19.40 9.56
C GLU A 80 -16.14 20.70 9.10
N GLY A 81 -16.92 21.56 8.44
CA GLY A 81 -16.57 22.97 8.21
C GLY A 81 -15.93 23.31 6.87
N ASP A 82 -15.93 24.60 6.56
CA ASP A 82 -15.36 25.16 5.34
C ASP A 82 -13.82 25.28 5.46
N ILE A 83 -13.10 24.72 4.48
CA ILE A 83 -11.64 24.81 4.39
C ILE A 83 -11.17 26.28 4.32
N MET A 84 -11.90 27.15 3.62
CA MET A 84 -11.56 28.56 3.44
C MET A 84 -11.75 29.36 4.73
N GLU A 85 -12.81 29.07 5.49
CA GLU A 85 -13.04 29.66 6.81
C GLU A 85 -11.92 29.23 7.77
N SER A 86 -11.60 27.94 7.78
CA SER A 86 -10.50 27.40 8.59
C SER A 86 -9.16 28.05 8.24
N MET A 87 -8.87 28.25 6.94
CA MET A 87 -7.67 28.94 6.47
C MET A 87 -7.64 30.40 6.90
N ARG A 88 -8.78 31.08 6.87
CA ARG A 88 -8.90 32.47 7.30
C ARG A 88 -8.67 32.61 8.79
N ASP A 89 -9.23 31.72 9.60
CA ASP A 89 -9.04 31.72 11.05
C ASP A 89 -7.58 31.45 11.40
N LEU A 90 -6.98 30.39 10.83
CA LEU A 90 -5.56 30.11 11.07
C LEU A 90 -4.65 31.23 10.56
N TYR A 91 -4.98 31.86 9.42
CA TYR A 91 -4.25 33.03 8.92
C TYR A 91 -4.29 34.18 9.92
N ARG A 92 -5.44 34.46 10.54
CA ARG A 92 -5.61 35.50 11.56
C ARG A 92 -4.89 35.17 12.86
N GLU A 93 -5.00 33.93 13.33
CA GLU A 93 -4.37 33.44 14.56
C GLU A 93 -2.85 33.33 14.46
N SER A 94 -2.33 33.06 13.27
CA SER A 94 -0.89 32.92 13.02
C SER A 94 -0.20 34.24 12.66
N ARG A 95 -0.92 35.38 12.73
CA ARG A 95 -0.37 36.70 12.42
C ARG A 95 0.80 37.01 13.34
N GLY A 96 1.97 37.22 12.76
CA GLY A 96 3.22 37.44 13.46
C GLY A 96 3.96 38.67 12.97
N ALA A 97 5.26 38.49 12.71
CA ALA A 97 6.17 39.55 12.27
C ALA A 97 6.12 39.80 10.75
N GLU A 98 5.31 39.05 10.01
CA GLU A 98 5.17 39.19 8.57
C GLU A 98 4.38 40.44 8.17
N LEU A 99 4.60 40.92 6.94
CA LEU A 99 3.91 42.10 6.44
C LEU A 99 2.45 41.75 6.08
N PRO A 100 1.50 42.68 6.23
CA PRO A 100 0.11 42.48 5.80
C PRO A 100 0.03 42.07 4.33
N GLY A 101 -0.62 40.94 4.04
CA GLY A 101 -0.73 40.37 2.69
C GLY A 101 0.35 39.35 2.34
N THR A 102 1.32 39.11 3.22
CA THR A 102 2.23 37.96 3.13
C THR A 102 1.75 36.79 3.99
N ILE A 103 2.30 35.60 3.74
CA ILE A 103 1.93 34.36 4.42
C ILE A 103 3.08 33.90 5.31
N ASN A 104 2.78 33.64 6.58
CA ASN A 104 3.69 32.92 7.48
C ASN A 104 3.77 31.44 7.05
N PRO A 105 4.95 30.88 6.70
CA PRO A 105 5.08 29.49 6.23
C PRO A 105 4.50 28.44 7.18
N ARG A 106 4.47 28.72 8.49
CA ARG A 106 3.88 27.83 9.50
C ARG A 106 2.38 27.58 9.29
N VAL A 107 1.67 28.51 8.66
CA VAL A 107 0.24 28.34 8.33
C VAL A 107 0.07 27.18 7.36
N LEU A 108 0.92 27.10 6.33
CA LEU A 108 0.89 26.01 5.35
C LEU A 108 1.26 24.67 5.98
N GLU A 109 2.29 24.62 6.82
CA GLU A 109 2.70 23.42 7.55
C GLU A 109 1.56 22.86 8.43
N ASN A 110 0.92 23.73 9.20
CA ASN A 110 -0.19 23.37 10.08
C ASN A 110 -1.41 22.89 9.28
N MET A 111 -1.76 23.60 8.21
CA MET A 111 -2.87 23.23 7.33
C MET A 111 -2.61 21.89 6.65
N PHE A 112 -1.40 21.66 6.15
CA PHE A 112 -1.03 20.38 5.56
C PHE A 112 -1.16 19.25 6.57
N ARG A 113 -0.66 19.43 7.80
CA ARG A 113 -0.75 18.42 8.86
C ARG A 113 -2.19 18.09 9.24
N GLN A 114 -3.08 19.08 9.31
CA GLN A 114 -4.51 18.86 9.54
C GLN A 114 -5.12 18.10 8.36
N GLN A 115 -4.78 18.52 7.16
CA GLN A 115 -5.38 18.00 5.94
C GLN A 115 -4.96 16.56 5.63
N SER A 116 -3.74 16.20 5.97
CA SER A 116 -3.18 14.85 5.82
C SER A 116 -3.43 13.97 7.06
N SER A 117 -4.31 14.37 7.98
CA SER A 117 -4.62 13.58 9.17
C SER A 117 -5.17 12.17 8.88
N PRO A 118 -6.01 11.96 7.85
CA PRO A 118 -6.56 10.64 7.54
C PRO A 118 -5.55 9.65 6.95
N LEU A 119 -4.40 10.10 6.42
CA LEU A 119 -3.50 9.24 5.64
C LEU A 119 -3.03 7.99 6.39
N LYS A 120 -2.89 8.11 7.72
CA LYS A 120 -2.47 7.00 8.57
C LYS A 120 -3.45 5.82 8.52
N SER A 121 -4.75 6.09 8.62
CA SER A 121 -5.75 5.01 8.64
C SER A 121 -5.79 4.30 7.30
N PHE A 122 -5.81 5.05 6.19
CA PHE A 122 -5.79 4.46 4.84
C PHE A 122 -4.55 3.61 4.59
N ALA A 123 -3.37 4.07 5.02
CA ALA A 123 -2.14 3.31 4.84
C ALA A 123 -2.14 2.03 5.68
N ASN A 124 -2.62 2.10 6.93
CA ASN A 124 -2.74 0.93 7.80
C ASN A 124 -3.72 -0.11 7.20
N ASP A 125 -4.91 0.33 6.78
CA ASP A 125 -5.91 -0.54 6.15
C ASP A 125 -5.35 -1.23 4.90
N TYR A 126 -4.55 -0.51 4.10
CA TYR A 126 -3.86 -1.08 2.95
C TYR A 126 -2.84 -2.16 3.35
N ILE A 127 -1.98 -1.90 4.34
CA ILE A 127 -1.00 -2.89 4.83
C ILE A 127 -1.69 -4.13 5.41
N GLU A 128 -2.81 -3.95 6.12
CA GLU A 128 -3.61 -5.07 6.65
C GLU A 128 -4.17 -5.94 5.52
N ARG A 129 -4.68 -5.34 4.44
CA ARG A 129 -5.17 -6.08 3.27
C ARG A 129 -4.05 -6.81 2.53
N ILE A 130 -2.86 -6.20 2.43
CA ILE A 130 -1.68 -6.86 1.86
C ILE A 130 -1.29 -8.07 2.73
N ASN A 131 -1.29 -7.92 4.05
CA ASN A 131 -1.01 -9.02 4.97
C ASN A 131 -2.01 -10.17 4.79
N ALA A 132 -3.31 -9.86 4.72
CA ALA A 132 -4.35 -10.85 4.46
C ALA A 132 -4.13 -11.60 3.15
N ALA A 133 -3.86 -10.89 2.05
CA ALA A 133 -3.61 -11.50 0.74
C ALA A 133 -2.36 -12.42 0.75
N VAL A 134 -1.29 -12.00 1.43
CA VAL A 134 -0.09 -12.82 1.60
C VAL A 134 -0.37 -14.07 2.44
N HIS A 135 -1.12 -13.93 3.53
CA HIS A 135 -1.50 -15.05 4.38
C HIS A 135 -2.36 -16.06 3.60
N GLU A 136 -3.39 -15.60 2.90
CA GLU A 136 -4.27 -16.44 2.08
C GLU A 136 -3.50 -17.16 0.96
N PHE A 137 -2.57 -16.47 0.29
CA PHE A 137 -1.68 -17.08 -0.69
C PHE A 137 -0.81 -18.19 -0.08
N ASN A 138 -0.18 -17.92 1.06
CA ASN A 138 0.67 -18.90 1.75
C ASN A 138 -0.11 -20.13 2.17
N GLU A 139 -1.29 -19.95 2.77
CA GLU A 139 -2.16 -21.07 3.16
C GLU A 139 -2.60 -21.91 1.96
N THR A 140 -2.99 -21.27 0.86
CA THR A 140 -3.38 -21.96 -0.38
C THR A 140 -2.22 -22.75 -0.98
N THR A 141 -1.01 -22.17 -0.98
CA THR A 141 0.19 -22.82 -1.52
C THR A 141 0.66 -23.97 -0.61
N HIS A 142 0.59 -23.80 0.71
CA HIS A 142 0.88 -24.89 1.65
C HIS A 142 -0.11 -26.04 1.51
N ALA A 143 -1.40 -25.74 1.34
CA ALA A 143 -2.43 -26.76 1.13
C ALA A 143 -2.23 -27.56 -0.17
N SER A 144 -1.74 -26.94 -1.25
CA SER A 144 -1.46 -27.63 -2.51
C SER A 144 -0.20 -28.50 -2.45
N LEU A 145 0.85 -28.05 -1.76
CA LEU A 145 2.14 -28.74 -1.70
C LEU A 145 2.25 -29.77 -0.58
N ILE A 146 1.50 -29.59 0.50
CA ILE A 146 1.61 -30.40 1.73
C ILE A 146 0.25 -31.06 1.99
N PRO A 147 0.03 -32.33 1.65
CA PRO A 147 -1.23 -33.02 1.93
C PRO A 147 -1.50 -33.24 3.42
N ASP A 148 -0.46 -33.36 4.24
CA ASP A 148 -0.55 -33.59 5.68
C ASP A 148 -0.87 -32.30 6.45
N GLU A 149 -2.09 -32.24 7.01
CA GLU A 149 -2.57 -31.10 7.82
C GLU A 149 -1.69 -30.82 9.05
N ASN A 150 -1.18 -31.86 9.71
CA ASN A 150 -0.38 -31.68 10.92
C ASN A 150 0.96 -31.00 10.59
N LEU A 151 1.58 -31.42 9.49
CA LEU A 151 2.79 -30.78 8.98
C LEU A 151 2.52 -29.31 8.60
N ARG A 152 1.37 -29.00 7.97
CA ARG A 152 0.98 -27.61 7.65
C ARG A 152 0.86 -26.75 8.89
N GLU A 153 0.13 -27.22 9.91
CA GLU A 153 -0.08 -26.47 11.15
C GLU A 153 1.24 -26.22 11.91
N LYS A 154 2.11 -27.23 12.01
CA LYS A 154 3.45 -27.08 12.61
C LYS A 154 4.30 -26.06 11.86
N LEU A 155 4.31 -26.14 10.52
CA LEU A 155 5.05 -25.21 9.69
C LEU A 155 4.53 -23.78 9.85
N LYS A 156 3.21 -23.61 9.81
CA LYS A 156 2.53 -22.32 10.01
C LYS A 156 2.87 -21.72 11.37
N ALA A 157 2.81 -22.50 12.44
CA ALA A 157 3.17 -22.05 13.78
C ALA A 157 4.62 -21.53 13.84
N LYS A 158 5.55 -22.20 13.15
CA LYS A 158 6.95 -21.78 13.08
C LYS A 158 7.13 -20.46 12.32
N LEU A 159 6.42 -20.29 11.20
CA LEU A 159 6.54 -19.11 10.33
C LEU A 159 5.81 -17.86 10.87
N CYS A 160 4.74 -18.06 11.63
CA CYS A 160 3.84 -17.00 12.09
C CYS A 160 4.55 -15.88 12.87
N SER A 161 5.48 -16.24 13.76
CA SER A 161 6.22 -15.26 14.58
C SER A 161 7.00 -14.25 13.73
N LYS A 162 7.71 -14.74 12.71
CA LYS A 162 8.52 -13.91 11.83
C LYS A 162 7.65 -13.14 10.85
N GLN A 163 6.62 -13.76 10.26
CA GLN A 163 5.63 -13.06 9.43
C GLN A 163 5.02 -11.85 10.17
N ASN A 164 4.56 -12.04 11.40
CA ASN A 164 4.02 -10.96 12.23
C ASN A 164 5.05 -9.85 12.50
N SER A 165 6.32 -10.22 12.74
CA SER A 165 7.37 -9.23 12.94
C SER A 165 7.63 -8.38 11.69
N THR A 166 7.63 -8.98 10.50
CA THR A 166 7.85 -8.27 9.25
C THR A 166 6.71 -7.29 8.96
N PHE A 167 5.45 -7.67 9.22
CA PHE A 167 4.32 -6.75 9.06
C PHE A 167 4.31 -5.63 10.10
N ARG A 168 4.79 -5.88 11.33
CA ARG A 168 4.99 -4.82 12.31
C ARG A 168 6.04 -3.81 11.83
N GLU A 169 7.17 -4.29 11.31
CA GLU A 169 8.22 -3.43 10.73
C GLU A 169 7.71 -2.62 9.53
N ALA A 170 6.88 -3.22 8.66
CA ALA A 170 6.24 -2.52 7.56
C ALA A 170 5.36 -1.35 8.06
N ASN A 171 4.55 -1.58 9.10
CA ASN A 171 3.74 -0.52 9.72
C ASN A 171 4.61 0.58 10.35
N GLU A 172 5.71 0.22 11.00
CA GLU A 172 6.66 1.21 11.53
C GLU A 172 7.30 2.05 10.41
N GLN A 173 7.58 1.46 9.25
CA GLN A 173 8.08 2.20 8.08
C GLN A 173 7.03 3.16 7.52
N VAL A 174 5.76 2.76 7.43
CA VAL A 174 4.66 3.67 7.05
C VAL A 174 4.61 4.86 8.00
N ILE A 175 4.71 4.62 9.31
CA ILE A 175 4.70 5.67 10.32
C ILE A 175 5.90 6.62 10.12
N LYS A 176 7.10 6.09 9.85
CA LYS A 176 8.30 6.92 9.58
C LYS A 176 8.12 7.80 8.34
N ILE A 177 7.60 7.24 7.24
CA ILE A 177 7.29 7.99 6.01
C ILE A 177 6.27 9.10 6.33
N LEU A 178 5.18 8.74 7.02
CA LEU A 178 4.13 9.68 7.40
C LEU A 178 4.66 10.83 8.28
N TYR A 179 5.54 10.55 9.24
CA TYR A 179 6.17 11.59 10.06
C TYR A 179 7.12 12.47 9.25
N GLY A 180 7.86 11.91 8.29
CA GLY A 180 8.68 12.69 7.36
C GLY A 180 7.84 13.70 6.56
N GLU A 181 6.75 13.21 5.96
CA GLU A 181 5.85 14.04 5.14
C GLU A 181 5.09 15.09 5.96
N ARG A 182 4.60 14.74 7.17
CA ARG A 182 3.71 15.62 7.98
C ARG A 182 4.43 16.46 9.05
N GLY A 183 5.62 16.04 9.44
CA GLY A 183 6.41 16.61 10.53
C GLY A 183 7.56 17.48 10.08
N GLY A 184 7.97 17.37 8.81
CA GLY A 184 9.12 18.07 8.23
C GLY A 184 8.80 19.40 7.57
N THR A 185 9.84 20.03 7.03
CA THR A 185 9.74 21.25 6.20
C THR A 185 9.04 20.92 4.88
N LEU A 186 8.01 21.69 4.51
CA LEU A 186 7.37 21.55 3.20
C LEU A 186 8.34 22.01 2.11
N GLN A 187 8.94 21.05 1.39
CA GLN A 187 9.88 21.30 0.32
C GLN A 187 9.63 20.34 -0.83
N THR A 188 9.83 20.82 -2.05
CA THR A 188 9.75 19.97 -3.24
C THR A 188 10.67 20.52 -4.32
N VAL A 189 11.32 19.60 -5.04
CA VAL A 189 12.07 19.87 -6.27
C VAL A 189 11.31 19.38 -7.52
N ASN A 190 10.09 18.86 -7.33
CA ASN A 190 9.27 18.34 -8.41
C ASN A 190 8.53 19.49 -9.11
N HIS A 191 8.81 19.70 -10.40
CA HIS A 191 8.21 20.73 -11.23
C HIS A 191 6.68 20.64 -11.31
N TYR A 192 6.11 19.44 -11.11
CA TYR A 192 4.66 19.22 -11.03
C TYR A 192 3.97 20.15 -10.02
N PHE A 193 4.65 20.53 -8.94
CA PHE A 193 4.11 21.50 -7.99
C PHE A 193 3.90 22.88 -8.63
N ALA A 194 4.90 23.39 -9.33
CA ALA A 194 4.84 24.70 -9.98
C ALA A 194 3.76 24.71 -11.08
N ASP A 195 3.70 23.66 -11.90
CA ASP A 195 2.70 23.51 -12.96
C ASP A 195 1.28 23.45 -12.38
N THR A 196 1.09 22.65 -11.33
CA THR A 196 -0.21 22.52 -10.65
C THR A 196 -0.63 23.85 -10.00
N LEU A 197 0.30 24.56 -9.35
CA LEU A 197 0.03 25.86 -8.73
C LEU A 197 -0.39 26.91 -9.76
N ASN A 198 0.31 26.95 -10.90
CA ASN A 198 -0.02 27.89 -11.98
C ASN A 198 -1.41 27.59 -12.55
N ALA A 199 -1.72 26.33 -12.83
CA ALA A 199 -3.04 25.93 -13.32
C ALA A 199 -4.17 26.32 -12.34
N ILE A 200 -3.99 26.10 -11.04
CA ILE A 200 -4.97 26.50 -10.01
C ILE A 200 -5.16 28.03 -9.99
N ARG A 201 -4.06 28.79 -10.09
CA ARG A 201 -4.12 30.27 -10.11
C ARG A 201 -4.82 30.79 -11.36
N GLU A 202 -4.55 30.21 -12.52
CA GLU A 202 -5.22 30.54 -13.78
C GLU A 202 -6.72 30.26 -13.68
N GLU A 203 -7.11 29.08 -13.18
CA GLU A 203 -8.50 28.69 -12.96
C GLU A 203 -9.23 29.70 -12.05
N ARG A 204 -8.57 30.17 -10.98
CA ARG A 204 -9.11 31.17 -10.06
C ARG A 204 -9.19 32.57 -10.69
N MET A 205 -8.25 32.92 -11.56
CA MET A 205 -8.13 34.26 -12.16
C MET A 205 -9.11 34.45 -13.32
N LEU A 206 -9.33 33.44 -14.16
CA LEU A 206 -10.16 33.53 -15.37
C LEU A 206 -11.56 34.10 -15.10
N PRO A 207 -12.33 33.62 -14.09
CA PRO A 207 -13.67 34.17 -13.83
C PRO A 207 -13.64 35.62 -13.32
N ARG A 208 -12.56 36.05 -12.66
CA ARG A 208 -12.39 37.46 -12.25
C ARG A 208 -12.13 38.36 -13.44
N LEU A 209 -11.34 37.89 -14.41
CA LEU A 209 -11.11 38.59 -15.66
C LEU A 209 -12.42 38.70 -16.46
N LYS A 210 -13.17 37.60 -16.60
CA LYS A 210 -14.50 37.62 -17.25
C LYS A 210 -15.46 38.59 -16.56
N ALA A 211 -15.51 38.60 -15.23
CA ALA A 211 -16.32 39.55 -14.47
C ALA A 211 -15.88 41.01 -14.66
N ALA A 212 -14.61 41.24 -14.99
CA ALA A 212 -14.08 42.56 -15.38
C ALA A 212 -14.33 42.92 -16.85
N GLY A 213 -15.12 42.12 -17.59
CA GLY A 213 -15.47 42.36 -18.98
C GLY A 213 -14.42 41.88 -20.00
N LEU A 214 -13.44 41.08 -19.56
CA LEU A 214 -12.54 40.35 -20.46
C LEU A 214 -13.21 39.03 -20.89
N ASP A 215 -14.08 39.14 -21.88
CA ASP A 215 -14.53 37.98 -22.66
C ASP A 215 -13.81 37.95 -24.01
N ASP A 216 -13.78 36.80 -24.68
CA ASP A 216 -13.02 36.60 -25.93
C ASP A 216 -13.47 37.56 -27.06
N ASP A 217 -14.66 38.15 -26.94
CA ASP A 217 -15.26 39.11 -27.88
C ASP A 217 -14.99 40.60 -27.55
N ALA A 218 -14.21 40.90 -26.51
CA ALA A 218 -14.01 42.28 -26.02
C ALA A 218 -13.04 43.11 -26.90
N PHE A 219 -13.57 44.06 -27.68
CA PHE A 219 -12.80 44.89 -28.62
C PHE A 219 -12.05 46.08 -27.98
N ARG A 220 -12.33 46.48 -26.74
CA ARG A 220 -11.66 47.60 -26.04
C ARG A 220 -11.47 47.31 -24.56
N LEU A 221 -10.23 47.37 -24.09
CA LEU A 221 -9.85 47.06 -22.71
C LEU A 221 -9.30 48.28 -21.98
N ASN A 222 -9.91 48.62 -20.84
CA ASN A 222 -9.33 49.55 -19.88
C ASN A 222 -8.53 48.76 -18.83
N ILE A 223 -7.20 48.69 -19.03
CA ILE A 223 -6.29 47.94 -18.15
C ILE A 223 -6.41 48.39 -16.69
N THR A 224 -6.62 49.68 -16.43
CA THR A 224 -6.73 50.20 -15.06
C THR A 224 -7.99 49.71 -14.34
N GLU A 225 -9.09 49.58 -15.06
CA GLU A 225 -10.36 49.07 -14.53
C GLU A 225 -10.32 47.57 -14.26
N VAL A 226 -9.65 46.83 -15.15
CA VAL A 226 -9.34 45.40 -14.96
C VAL A 226 -8.51 45.19 -13.70
N VAL A 227 -7.40 45.93 -13.54
CA VAL A 227 -6.51 45.78 -12.37
C VAL A 227 -7.27 46.04 -11.06
N LYS A 228 -8.12 47.07 -11.01
CA LYS A 228 -8.94 47.37 -9.82
C LYS A 228 -9.96 46.29 -9.50
N THR A 229 -10.57 45.69 -10.53
CA THR A 229 -11.59 44.66 -10.37
C THR A 229 -10.99 43.31 -9.94
N VAL A 230 -9.77 43.01 -10.40
CA VAL A 230 -9.06 41.77 -10.07
C VAL A 230 -8.38 41.84 -8.70
N HIS A 231 -8.02 43.05 -8.25
CA HIS A 231 -7.34 43.25 -6.98
C HIS A 231 -8.23 42.88 -5.78
N LEU A 232 -7.72 42.03 -4.90
CA LEU A 232 -8.36 41.65 -3.66
C LEU A 232 -7.77 42.39 -2.47
N SER A 233 -8.48 42.41 -1.33
CA SER A 233 -7.86 42.81 -0.07
C SER A 233 -6.69 41.90 0.27
N ASN A 234 -5.70 42.42 1.00
CA ASN A 234 -4.51 41.67 1.42
C ASN A 234 -4.87 40.33 2.09
N GLU A 235 -5.90 40.33 2.94
CA GLU A 235 -6.38 39.12 3.61
C GLU A 235 -7.00 38.12 2.63
N ASN A 236 -7.87 38.57 1.73
CA ASN A 236 -8.48 37.67 0.74
C ASN A 236 -7.45 37.11 -0.25
N GLN A 237 -6.44 37.91 -0.62
CA GLN A 237 -5.34 37.44 -1.45
C GLN A 237 -4.51 36.38 -0.71
N ALA A 238 -4.10 36.66 0.53
CA ALA A 238 -3.32 35.71 1.34
C ALA A 238 -4.06 34.39 1.58
N VAL A 239 -5.36 34.42 1.86
CA VAL A 239 -6.17 33.19 2.04
C VAL A 239 -6.26 32.39 0.74
N ASN A 240 -6.44 33.04 -0.41
CA ASN A 240 -6.41 32.35 -1.71
C ASN A 240 -5.05 31.72 -2.00
N ASP A 241 -3.96 32.44 -1.73
CA ASP A 241 -2.61 31.93 -1.94
C ASP A 241 -2.30 30.74 -1.01
N ILE A 242 -2.74 30.78 0.26
CA ILE A 242 -2.65 29.63 1.19
C ILE A 242 -3.39 28.42 0.61
N HIS A 243 -4.63 28.62 0.14
CA HIS A 243 -5.43 27.56 -0.44
C HIS A 243 -4.74 26.93 -1.66
N ASP A 244 -4.27 27.76 -2.59
CA ASP A 244 -3.69 27.31 -3.85
C ASP A 244 -2.36 26.58 -3.64
N LEU A 245 -1.51 27.13 -2.76
CA LEU A 245 -0.26 26.49 -2.34
C LEU A 245 -0.53 25.14 -1.66
N LEU A 246 -1.48 25.11 -0.71
CA LEU A 246 -1.83 23.88 0.00
C LEU A 246 -2.38 22.83 -0.96
N LYS A 247 -3.31 23.20 -1.85
CA LYS A 247 -3.91 22.29 -2.83
C LYS A 247 -2.86 21.73 -3.78
N ALA A 248 -2.00 22.58 -4.33
CA ALA A 248 -0.93 22.15 -5.23
C ALA A 248 0.05 21.19 -4.53
N TYR A 249 0.50 21.54 -3.32
CA TYR A 249 1.42 20.70 -2.57
C TYR A 249 0.76 19.38 -2.14
N TYR A 250 -0.49 19.43 -1.68
CA TYR A 250 -1.24 18.24 -1.25
C TYR A 250 -1.41 17.23 -2.40
N LYS A 251 -1.75 17.69 -3.61
CA LYS A 251 -1.85 16.83 -4.81
C LYS A 251 -0.54 16.10 -5.14
N LEU A 252 0.59 16.75 -4.90
CA LEU A 252 1.90 16.12 -5.07
C LEU A 252 2.19 15.13 -3.94
N ALA A 253 2.08 15.59 -2.68
CA ALA A 253 2.46 14.83 -1.51
C ALA A 253 1.66 13.54 -1.35
N ILE A 254 0.35 13.56 -1.67
CA ILE A 254 -0.50 12.36 -1.56
C ILE A 254 -0.08 11.26 -2.54
N LYS A 255 0.31 11.65 -3.76
CA LYS A 255 0.79 10.72 -4.80
C LYS A 255 2.12 10.10 -4.38
N LEU A 256 3.07 10.95 -3.96
CA LEU A 256 4.38 10.50 -3.48
C LEU A 256 4.25 9.59 -2.26
N PHE A 257 3.38 9.93 -1.32
CA PHE A 257 3.14 9.10 -0.14
C PHE A 257 2.57 7.73 -0.55
N ALA A 258 1.55 7.69 -1.41
CA ALA A 258 0.97 6.43 -1.88
C ALA A 258 2.01 5.57 -2.62
N GLU A 259 2.78 6.16 -3.53
CA GLU A 259 3.87 5.50 -4.25
C GLU A 259 4.94 4.97 -3.28
N ASN A 260 5.33 5.75 -2.28
CA ASN A 260 6.31 5.33 -1.29
C ASN A 260 5.81 4.18 -0.43
N VAL A 261 4.55 4.16 -0.03
CA VAL A 261 3.97 3.03 0.71
C VAL A 261 3.95 1.78 -0.16
N VAL A 262 3.54 1.87 -1.42
CA VAL A 262 3.52 0.71 -2.34
C VAL A 262 4.94 0.21 -2.61
N LEU A 263 5.86 1.08 -3.03
CA LEU A 263 7.20 0.67 -3.48
C LEU A 263 8.18 0.44 -2.33
N GLN A 264 8.21 1.34 -1.36
CA GLN A 264 9.23 1.28 -0.29
C GLN A 264 8.82 0.38 0.87
N VAL A 265 7.52 0.20 1.11
CA VAL A 265 7.04 -0.66 2.20
C VAL A 265 6.58 -2.00 1.64
N THR A 266 5.56 -2.02 0.78
CA THR A 266 4.98 -3.28 0.30
C THR A 266 5.93 -4.08 -0.57
N GLU A 267 6.46 -3.49 -1.65
CA GLU A 267 7.36 -4.23 -2.56
C GLU A 267 8.64 -4.68 -1.87
N ARG A 268 9.25 -3.85 -1.01
CA ARG A 268 10.44 -4.25 -0.25
C ARG A 268 10.14 -5.38 0.72
N CYS A 269 9.02 -5.32 1.43
CA CYS A 269 8.59 -6.39 2.34
C CYS A 269 8.42 -7.73 1.61
N LEU A 270 7.82 -7.72 0.42
CA LEU A 270 7.59 -8.93 -0.38
C LEU A 270 8.87 -9.47 -1.03
N GLN A 271 9.80 -8.57 -1.38
CA GLN A 271 11.07 -8.94 -2.01
C GLN A 271 12.14 -9.38 -1.01
N ASP A 272 12.00 -9.02 0.26
CA ASP A 272 12.89 -9.45 1.33
C ASP A 272 12.98 -10.98 1.40
N ASN A 273 14.20 -11.51 1.50
CA ASN A 273 14.45 -12.93 1.64
C ASN A 273 13.89 -13.47 2.95
N ASP A 274 13.89 -12.64 4.00
CA ASP A 274 13.24 -12.91 5.29
C ASP A 274 11.78 -12.42 5.31
N GLY A 275 11.25 -12.04 4.15
CA GLY A 275 9.90 -11.55 3.94
C GLY A 275 8.83 -12.64 4.09
N PRO A 276 7.56 -12.24 4.20
CA PRO A 276 6.47 -13.13 4.63
C PRO A 276 6.13 -14.26 3.63
N VAL A 277 6.56 -14.12 2.37
CA VAL A 277 6.40 -15.13 1.30
C VAL A 277 7.70 -15.85 0.93
N LYS A 278 8.88 -15.37 1.38
CA LYS A 278 10.17 -15.98 1.02
C LYS A 278 10.86 -16.68 2.19
N ILE A 279 10.39 -16.43 3.41
CA ILE A 279 10.91 -17.01 4.66
C ILE A 279 11.05 -18.54 4.62
N LEU A 280 10.11 -19.24 3.97
CA LEU A 280 10.21 -20.67 3.79
C LEU A 280 11.21 -20.98 2.67
N SER A 281 12.46 -21.21 3.08
CA SER A 281 13.59 -21.41 2.19
C SER A 281 14.44 -22.62 2.58
N PRO A 282 15.25 -23.16 1.66
CA PRO A 282 16.23 -24.19 2.00
C PRO A 282 17.23 -23.73 3.09
N GLU A 283 17.55 -22.45 3.12
CA GLU A 283 18.43 -21.84 4.13
C GLU A 283 17.78 -21.85 5.51
N MET A 284 16.49 -21.53 5.59
CA MET A 284 15.71 -21.63 6.82
C MET A 284 15.70 -23.07 7.35
N VAL A 285 15.45 -24.07 6.48
CA VAL A 285 15.47 -25.50 6.86
C VAL A 285 16.84 -25.92 7.38
N ARG A 286 17.92 -25.46 6.75
CA ARG A 286 19.30 -25.76 7.19
C ARG A 286 19.62 -25.18 8.57
N ASN A 287 19.02 -24.04 8.91
CA ASN A 287 19.24 -23.37 10.19
C ASN A 287 18.33 -23.90 11.31
N LEU A 288 17.41 -24.82 11.01
CA LEU A 288 16.61 -25.49 12.03
C LEU A 288 17.50 -26.41 12.88
N GLN A 289 17.25 -26.42 14.19
CA GLN A 289 17.86 -27.38 15.10
C GLN A 289 17.27 -28.78 14.86
N ASP A 290 18.00 -29.84 15.24
CA ASP A 290 17.54 -31.22 15.06
C ASP A 290 16.20 -31.50 15.75
N ASP A 291 15.96 -30.89 16.91
CA ASP A 291 14.68 -31.01 17.64
C ASP A 291 13.52 -30.34 16.87
N ASP A 292 13.77 -29.18 16.24
CA ASP A 292 12.79 -28.48 15.40
C ASP A 292 12.50 -29.24 14.11
N LEU A 293 13.53 -29.82 13.48
CA LEU A 293 13.40 -30.67 12.30
C LEU A 293 12.57 -31.90 12.61
N THR A 294 12.81 -32.52 13.76
CA THR A 294 12.07 -33.70 14.21
C THR A 294 10.64 -33.31 14.57
N ASP A 295 10.40 -32.17 15.22
CA ASP A 295 9.05 -31.72 15.50
C ASP A 295 8.26 -31.47 14.20
N ILE A 296 8.83 -30.72 13.24
CA ILE A 296 8.15 -30.41 11.98
C ILE A 296 7.95 -31.66 11.13
N ALA A 297 9.00 -32.46 10.90
CA ALA A 297 8.98 -33.58 9.95
C ALA A 297 8.69 -34.95 10.59
N SER A 298 8.33 -35.01 11.87
CA SER A 298 7.86 -36.26 12.47
C SER A 298 6.50 -36.64 11.90
N GLU A 299 6.45 -37.83 11.29
CA GLU A 299 5.18 -38.47 10.94
C GLU A 299 4.34 -38.63 12.22
N ASN A 300 3.05 -38.33 12.13
CA ASN A 300 2.15 -38.66 13.22
C ASN A 300 2.08 -40.20 13.39
N PHE A 301 1.81 -40.67 14.61
CA PHE A 301 1.81 -42.10 14.93
C PHE A 301 0.88 -42.93 14.02
N ALA A 302 -0.25 -42.37 13.62
CA ALA A 302 -1.21 -43.02 12.73
C ALA A 302 -0.63 -43.26 11.33
N THR A 303 0.04 -42.27 10.74
CA THR A 303 0.66 -42.36 9.40
C THR A 303 1.85 -43.32 9.42
N SER A 304 2.68 -43.26 10.46
CA SER A 304 3.78 -44.22 10.64
C SER A 304 3.29 -45.66 10.81
N SER A 305 2.20 -45.87 11.56
CA SER A 305 1.58 -47.19 11.74
C SER A 305 1.03 -47.75 10.42
N ILE A 306 0.32 -46.91 9.65
CA ILE A 306 -0.22 -47.29 8.33
C ILE A 306 0.92 -47.58 7.35
N ARG A 307 1.98 -46.77 7.33
CA ARG A 307 3.16 -46.99 6.49
C ARG A 307 3.81 -48.33 6.80
N ASN A 308 3.97 -48.68 8.07
CA ASN A 308 4.49 -49.97 8.48
C ASN A 308 3.57 -51.12 8.04
N GLU A 309 2.25 -50.99 8.22
CA GLU A 309 1.29 -52.01 7.78
C GLU A 309 1.34 -52.22 6.25
N LEU A 310 1.34 -51.14 5.47
CA LEU A 310 1.44 -51.19 4.01
C LEU A 310 2.76 -51.77 3.53
N THR A 311 3.87 -51.44 4.20
CA THR A 311 5.20 -51.97 3.87
C THR A 311 5.24 -53.49 4.10
N ILE A 312 4.71 -53.95 5.25
CA ILE A 312 4.61 -55.38 5.55
C ILE A 312 3.75 -56.10 4.51
N ARG A 313 2.58 -55.55 4.15
CA ARG A 313 1.71 -56.13 3.11
C ARG A 313 2.39 -56.16 1.75
N PHE A 314 3.11 -55.10 1.39
CA PHE A 314 3.86 -55.02 0.14
C PHE A 314 4.93 -56.11 0.07
N GLU A 315 5.75 -56.26 1.11
CA GLU A 315 6.77 -57.31 1.19
C GLU A 315 6.16 -58.71 1.10
N GLN A 316 5.03 -58.94 1.77
CA GLN A 316 4.31 -60.22 1.70
C GLN A 316 3.81 -60.52 0.28
N LEU A 317 3.20 -59.53 -0.38
CA LEU A 317 2.74 -59.65 -1.77
C LEU A 317 3.90 -59.87 -2.74
N GLN A 318 5.04 -59.22 -2.51
CA GLN A 318 6.23 -59.37 -3.34
C GLN A 318 6.84 -60.77 -3.21
N LYS A 319 6.91 -61.31 -1.98
CA LYS A 319 7.32 -62.71 -1.73
C LYS A 319 6.36 -63.71 -2.39
N ALA A 320 5.05 -63.50 -2.26
CA ALA A 320 4.06 -64.35 -2.91
C ALA A 320 4.19 -64.33 -4.45
N LEU A 321 4.46 -63.15 -5.02
CA LEU A 321 4.72 -62.99 -6.46
C LEU A 321 5.98 -63.76 -6.90
N GLU A 322 7.07 -63.72 -6.13
CA GLU A 322 8.29 -64.49 -6.44
C GLU A 322 8.06 -66.00 -6.40
N ILE A 323 7.35 -66.49 -5.38
CA ILE A 323 6.98 -67.91 -5.27
C ILE A 323 6.12 -68.33 -6.46
N ALA A 324 5.12 -67.52 -6.83
CA ALA A 324 4.28 -67.81 -7.99
C ALA A 324 5.11 -67.87 -9.29
N LYS A 325 6.06 -66.96 -9.49
CA LYS A 325 6.96 -66.98 -10.66
C LYS A 325 7.86 -68.22 -10.69
N GLN A 326 8.36 -68.67 -9.54
CA GLN A 326 9.18 -69.88 -9.45
C GLN A 326 8.38 -71.18 -9.67
N ALA A 327 7.09 -71.17 -9.31
CA ALA A 327 6.17 -72.29 -9.52
C ALA A 327 5.63 -72.39 -10.97
N THR A 328 5.94 -71.41 -11.84
CA THR A 328 5.48 -71.38 -13.24
C THR A 328 6.57 -71.85 -14.24
N ILE A 329 7.50 -72.72 -13.81
CA ILE A 329 8.50 -73.38 -14.66
C ILE A 329 8.08 -74.81 -14.94
#